data_AF-A0A9D8GJP5-F1
#
_entry.id   AF-A0A9D8GJP5-F1
#
_cell.length_a   1.000
_cell.length_b   1.000
_cell.length_c   1.000
_cell.angle_alpha   90.00
_cell.angle_beta   90.00
_cell.angle_gamma   90.00
#
_symmetry.space_group_name_H-M   'P 1'
#
loop_
_entity.id
_entity.type
_entity.pdbx_description
1 polymer ?
#
loop_
_entity_poly.entity_id
_entity_poly.type
_entity_poly.pdbx_seq_one_letter_code
_entity_poly.pdbx_strand_id
1 'polypeptide(L)' 'MADPVMVAIPVSPEAAAALSDQERRRRVGRLVSRLVRPGADETDPLVAMLAEVKRRARAGGLTDRDVEAEIAAYNAEGRN' A
#
# COMPACT_ATOMS: atom_id res chain seq x y z
N MET A 1 24.81 3.14 -5.81
CA MET A 1 23.49 2.53 -6.07
C MET A 1 23.50 2.10 -7.52
N ALA A 2 23.15 0.85 -7.83
CA ALA A 2 23.08 0.41 -9.23
C ALA A 2 21.98 1.20 -9.96
N ASP A 3 22.21 1.53 -11.22
CA ASP A 3 21.22 2.20 -12.05
C ASP A 3 19.97 1.31 -12.20
N PRO A 4 18.76 1.89 -12.17
CA PRO A 4 17.53 1.12 -12.31
C PRO A 4 17.46 0.50 -13.72
N VAL A 5 17.20 -0.81 -13.77
CA VAL A 5 16.93 -1.51 -15.03
C VAL A 5 15.46 -1.34 -15.41
N MET A 6 15.20 -0.97 -16.67
CA MET A 6 13.85 -0.80 -17.18
C MET A 6 13.24 -2.14 -17.61
N VAL A 7 12.09 -2.49 -17.04
CA VAL A 7 11.32 -3.70 -17.36
C VAL A 7 9.98 -3.29 -17.94
N ALA A 8 9.62 -3.80 -19.12
CA ALA A 8 8.30 -3.56 -19.71
C ALA A 8 7.26 -4.46 -19.05
N ILE A 9 6.22 -3.84 -18.49
CA ILE A 9 5.11 -4.53 -17.82
C ILE A 9 3.81 -4.07 -18.49
N PRO A 10 2.98 -4.97 -19.02
CA PRO A 10 1.67 -4.60 -19.52
C PRO A 10 0.79 -4.13 -18.36
N VAL A 11 0.15 -2.96 -18.54
CA VAL A 11 -0.74 -2.34 -17.56
C VAL A 11 -1.99 -1.83 -18.28
N SER A 12 -3.05 -1.52 -17.53
CA SER A 12 -4.23 -0.90 -18.13
C SER A 12 -3.91 0.52 -18.68
N PRO A 13 -4.69 1.03 -19.65
CA PRO A 13 -4.51 2.38 -20.18
C PRO A 13 -4.55 3.47 -19.09
N GLU A 14 -5.42 3.31 -18.09
CA GLU A 14 -5.56 4.24 -16.97
C GLU A 14 -4.29 4.25 -16.10
N ALA A 15 -3.72 3.08 -15.84
CA ALA A 15 -2.47 2.94 -15.12
C ALA A 15 -1.30 3.54 -15.93
N ALA A 16 -1.26 3.34 -17.25
CA ALA A 16 -0.26 3.96 -18.13
C ALA A 16 -0.35 5.49 -18.09
N ALA A 17 -1.56 6.05 -18.15
CA ALA A 17 -1.80 7.49 -18.01
C ALA A 17 -1.33 8.00 -16.64
N ALA A 18 -1.66 7.31 -15.56
CA ALA A 18 -1.18 7.64 -14.21
C ALA A 18 0.35 7.60 -14.11
N LEU A 19 1.01 6.65 -14.77
CA LEU A 19 2.47 6.51 -14.76
C LEU A 19 3.18 7.53 -15.66
N SER A 20 2.48 8.40 -16.40
CA SER A 20 3.08 9.51 -17.15
C SER A 20 3.85 10.48 -16.23
N ASP A 21 3.39 10.65 -14.99
CA ASP A 21 4.06 11.43 -13.95
C ASP A 21 5.36 10.75 -13.46
N GLN A 22 6.47 11.48 -13.52
CA GLN A 22 7.79 10.93 -13.20
C GLN A 22 7.95 10.57 -11.72
N GLU A 23 7.39 11.37 -10.80
CA GLU A 23 7.50 11.11 -9.37
C GLU A 23 6.69 9.86 -8.99
N ARG A 24 5.47 9.76 -9.50
CA ARG A 24 4.60 8.60 -9.35
C ARG A 24 5.26 7.35 -9.94
N ARG A 25 5.85 7.43 -11.12
CA ARG A 25 6.60 6.31 -11.73
C ARG A 25 7.75 5.83 -10.84
N ARG A 26 8.52 6.76 -10.24
CA ARG A 26 9.58 6.42 -9.28
C ARG A 26 9.05 5.78 -7.99
N ARG A 27 7.93 6.27 -7.46
CA ARG A 27 7.26 5.68 -6.28
C ARG A 27 6.81 4.25 -6.57
N VAL A 28 6.17 4.02 -7.71
CA VAL A 28 5.73 2.69 -8.14
C VAL A 28 6.91 1.74 -8.36
N GLY A 29 7.99 2.19 -9.01
CA GLY A 29 9.20 1.39 -9.19
C GLY A 29 9.79 0.88 -7.86
N ARG A 30 9.80 1.72 -6.82
CA ARG A 30 10.23 1.31 -5.47
C ARG A 30 9.29 0.26 -4.85
N LEU A 31 7.98 0.41 -5.06
CA LEU A 31 6.98 -0.54 -4.54
C LEU A 31 7.12 -1.91 -5.22
N VAL A 32 7.21 -1.93 -6.56
CA VAL A 32 7.44 -3.16 -7.33
C VAL A 32 8.75 -3.83 -6.92
N SER A 33 9.83 -3.06 -6.77
CA SER A 33 11.14 -3.61 -6.33
C SER A 33 11.08 -4.30 -4.96
N ARG A 34 10.20 -3.84 -4.06
CA ARG A 34 9.98 -4.49 -2.76
C ARG A 34 9.18 -5.77 -2.89
N LEU A 35 8.18 -5.78 -3.75
CA LEU A 35 7.33 -6.95 -4.00
C LEU A 35 8.09 -8.10 -4.65
N VAL A 36 8.99 -7.81 -5.60
CA VAL A 36 9.74 -8.85 -6.34
C VAL A 36 11.05 -9.28 -5.66
N ARG A 37 11.32 -8.79 -4.45
CA ARG A 37 12.55 -9.14 -3.72
C ARG A 37 12.46 -10.59 -3.24
N PRO A 38 13.50 -11.43 -3.44
CA PRO A 38 13.53 -12.78 -2.89
C PRO A 38 13.27 -12.78 -1.37
N GLY A 39 12.35 -13.64 -0.90
CA GLY A 39 11.91 -13.70 0.50
C GLY A 39 10.75 -12.76 0.86
N ALA A 40 10.19 -12.00 -0.08
CA ALA A 40 8.99 -11.19 0.15
C ALA A 40 7.75 -12.03 0.52
N ASP A 41 7.71 -13.31 0.15
CA ASP A 41 6.60 -14.21 0.48
C ASP A 41 6.61 -14.65 1.96
N GLU A 42 7.77 -14.62 2.64
CA GLU A 42 7.88 -14.97 4.07
C GLU A 42 7.40 -13.83 4.99
N THR A 43 7.28 -12.61 4.46
CA THR A 43 6.62 -11.47 5.09
C THR A 43 6.16 -10.53 3.99
N ASP A 44 4.91 -10.68 3.53
CA ASP A 44 4.32 -9.72 2.59
C ASP A 44 4.57 -8.30 3.15
N PRO A 45 5.33 -7.44 2.45
CA PRO A 45 5.71 -6.13 2.97
C PRO A 45 4.51 -5.26 3.34
N LEU A 46 3.38 -5.42 2.65
CA LEU A 46 2.13 -4.75 2.99
C LEU A 46 1.52 -5.33 4.26
N VAL A 47 1.52 -6.65 4.43
CA VAL A 47 1.05 -7.31 5.67
C VAL A 47 1.93 -6.91 6.86
N ALA A 48 3.25 -6.87 6.70
CA ALA A 48 4.18 -6.42 7.73
C ALA A 48 3.97 -4.94 8.09
N MET A 49 3.77 -4.07 7.09
CA MET A 49 3.44 -2.66 7.32
C MET A 49 2.09 -2.49 8.02
N LEU A 50 1.06 -3.22 7.59
CA LEU A 50 -0.27 -3.18 8.21
C LEU A 50 -0.22 -3.71 9.65
N ALA A 51 0.54 -4.77 9.91
CA ALA A 51 0.76 -5.29 11.25
C ALA A 51 1.49 -4.28 12.16
N GLU A 52 2.49 -3.57 11.63
CA GLU A 52 3.19 -2.49 12.34
C GLU A 52 2.25 -1.34 12.73
N VAL A 53 1.44 -0.88 11.77
CA VAL A 53 0.45 0.19 11.99
C VAL A 53 -0.57 -0.23 13.04
N LYS A 54 -1.13 -1.45 12.93
CA LYS A 54 -2.07 -2.00 13.93
C LYS A 54 -1.43 -2.09 15.32
N ARG A 55 -0.16 -2.52 15.41
CA ARG A 55 0.54 -2.64 16.69
C ARG A 55 0.73 -1.28 17.37
N ARG A 56 1.12 -0.25 16.61
CA ARG A 56 1.28 1.12 17.14
C ARG A 56 -0.05 1.73 17.58
N ALA A 57 -1.11 1.53 16.80
CA ALA A 57 -2.45 1.99 17.15
C ALA A 57 -2.93 1.36 18.48
N ARG A 58 -2.73 0.04 18.65
CA ARG A 58 -3.06 -0.67 19.90
C ARG A 58 -2.21 -0.21 21.09
N ALA A 59 -0.92 0.04 20.88
CA ALA A 59 -0.06 0.62 21.91
C ALA A 59 -0.52 2.03 22.34
N GLY A 60 -1.20 2.76 21.45
CA GLY A 60 -1.86 4.03 21.74
C GLY A 60 -3.27 3.91 22.31
N GLY A 61 -3.75 2.69 22.60
CA GLY A 61 -5.07 2.45 23.20
C GLY A 61 -6.23 2.33 22.21
N LEU A 62 -5.97 2.37 20.89
CA LEU A 62 -7.01 2.15 19.89
C LEU A 62 -7.52 0.71 19.96
N THR A 63 -8.81 0.55 20.24
CA THR A 63 -9.45 -0.76 20.31
C THR A 63 -10.13 -1.11 19.00
N ASP A 64 -10.37 -2.40 18.78
CA ASP A 64 -11.09 -2.86 17.59
C ASP A 64 -12.53 -2.29 17.56
N ARG A 65 -13.11 -2.00 18.72
CA ARG A 65 -14.43 -1.34 18.86
C ARG A 65 -14.42 0.10 18.34
N ASP A 66 -13.32 0.84 18.53
CA ASP A 66 -13.19 2.22 18.04
C ASP A 66 -13.10 2.24 16.51
N VAL A 67 -12.38 1.27 15.95
CA VAL A 67 -12.26 1.09 14.49
C VAL A 67 -13.63 0.70 13.89
N GLU A 68 -14.36 -0.21 14.52
CA GLU A 68 -15.70 -0.60 14.07
C GLU A 68 -16.71 0.56 14.13
N ALA A 69 -16.64 1.38 15.18
CA ALA A 69 -17.50 2.57 15.32
C ALA A 69 -17.24 3.59 14.19
N GLU A 70 -15.97 3.85 13.86
CA GLU A 70 -15.60 4.75 12.77
C GLU A 70 -16.03 4.22 11.41
N ILE A 71 -15.82 2.93 11.16
CA ILE A 71 -16.26 2.27 9.91
C ILE A 71 -17.78 2.31 9.78
N ALA A 72 -18.51 2.11 10.88
CA ALA A 72 -19.96 2.21 10.90
C ALA A 72 -20.45 3.64 10.61
N ALA A 73 -19.80 4.66 11.18
CA ALA A 73 -20.10 6.06 10.91
C ALA A 73 -19.86 6.42 9.44
N TYR A 74 -18.69 6.11 8.88
CA TYR A 74 -18.38 6.35 7.47
C TYR A 74 -19.36 5.65 6.51
N ASN A 75 -19.75 4.41 6.81
CA ASN A 75 -20.71 3.65 6.02
C ASN A 75 -22.15 4.17 6.13
N ALA A 76 -22.49 4.87 7.21
CA ALA A 76 -23.79 5.53 7.37
C ALA A 76 -23.85 6.84 6.59
N GLU A 77 -22.72 7.56 6.50
CA GLU A 77 -22.60 8.79 5.72
C GLU A 77 -22.58 8.53 4.20
N GLY A 78 -21.97 7.43 3.75
CA GLY A 78 -21.88 7.06 2.33
C GLY A 78 -23.08 6.30 1.74
N ARG A 79 -24.17 6.09 2.51
CA ARG A 79 -25.40 5.39 2.06
C ARG A 79 -26.65 6.30 1.99
N ASN A 80 -26.45 7.61 1.90
CA ASN A 80 -27.44 8.57 1.37
C ASN A 80 -27.04 9.05 -0.01
#